data_AF-F2AR13-F1
#
_entry.id   AF-F2AR13-F1
#
_cell.length_a   1.000
_cell.length_b   1.000
_cell.length_c   1.000
_cell.angle_alpha   90.00
_cell.angle_beta   90.00
_cell.angle_gamma   90.00
#
_symmetry.space_group_name_H-M   'P 1'
#
loop_
_entity.id
_entity.type
_entity.pdbx_description
1 polymer ?
#
loop_
_entity_poly.entity_id
_entity_poly.type
_entity_poly.pdbx_seq_one_letter_code
_entity_poly.pdbx_strand_id
1 'polypeptide(L)'
;MRNELVLSKLLLTSLLGLWVSLIASDVSADDRKSIYFIEENWELTLGDPEPDINSPQVSFFVFPNRDDESRYFELQLNYAADATYSSGGFRVTAAVNDKAVDHERGGDFQNWSASNDCIRWTTVMAVKNSRYLFAIKNGESADWGAFGGPDYLVEMPHESGDGLMKYHPDTSLAHVDIGFGANRVRSIRLKSIRVVFEDGSDQVITVNLTPTSINS
;
A
#
# COMPACT_ATOMS: atom_id res chain seq x y z
N MET A 1 20.16 -89.44 13.29
CA MET A 1 20.28 -88.12 13.96
C MET A 1 20.63 -87.08 12.91
N ARG A 2 19.80 -86.03 12.81
CA ARG A 2 19.84 -84.84 11.92
C ARG A 2 19.50 -85.12 10.44
N ASN A 3 18.30 -84.82 9.94
CA ASN A 3 17.64 -83.51 9.67
C ASN A 3 18.43 -82.70 8.64
N GLU A 4 17.89 -82.07 7.58
CA GLU A 4 16.58 -81.95 6.91
C GLU A 4 16.82 -81.03 5.68
N LEU A 5 15.98 -81.14 4.62
CA LEU A 5 15.48 -80.04 3.74
C LEU A 5 16.50 -79.32 2.78
N VAL A 6 16.23 -78.86 1.53
CA VAL A 6 15.10 -78.16 0.88
C VAL A 6 15.32 -78.05 -0.66
N LEU A 7 14.20 -78.14 -1.41
CA LEU A 7 13.71 -77.48 -2.67
C LEU A 7 14.70 -76.99 -3.75
N SER A 8 14.52 -77.28 -5.06
CA SER A 8 13.41 -76.97 -6.00
C SER A 8 13.22 -75.49 -6.36
N LYS A 9 13.42 -75.16 -7.66
CA LYS A 9 12.60 -74.30 -8.58
C LYS A 9 13.49 -73.69 -9.67
N LEU A 10 13.34 -74.12 -10.92
CA LEU A 10 12.45 -73.58 -11.98
C LEU A 10 12.83 -72.16 -12.45
N LEU A 11 13.26 -72.10 -13.72
CA LEU A 11 13.35 -70.91 -14.56
C LEU A 11 11.97 -70.24 -14.70
N LEU A 12 11.94 -68.90 -14.73
CA LEU A 12 10.94 -68.14 -15.51
C LEU A 12 11.54 -66.80 -15.94
N THR A 13 11.66 -66.63 -17.26
CA THR A 13 12.01 -65.40 -17.97
C THR A 13 10.88 -64.37 -17.89
N SER A 14 11.19 -63.11 -17.62
CA SER A 14 10.22 -62.01 -17.60
C SER A 14 10.61 -60.92 -18.60
N LEU A 15 9.83 -60.77 -19.67
CA LEU A 15 9.72 -59.55 -20.47
C LEU A 15 9.04 -58.47 -19.63
N LEU A 16 9.57 -57.25 -19.60
CA LEU A 16 8.82 -56.07 -19.14
C LEU A 16 9.02 -54.93 -20.13
N GLY A 17 7.89 -54.45 -20.67
CA GLY A 17 7.80 -53.43 -21.70
C GLY A 17 8.24 -52.05 -21.22
N LEU A 18 8.92 -51.33 -22.12
CA LEU A 18 9.32 -49.95 -21.96
C LEU A 18 8.08 -49.05 -22.17
N TRP A 19 7.51 -48.53 -21.09
CA TRP A 19 6.51 -47.46 -21.15
C TRP A 19 7.25 -46.13 -21.37
N VAL A 20 7.05 -45.52 -22.54
CA VAL A 20 7.45 -44.13 -22.80
C VAL A 20 6.35 -43.23 -22.26
N SER A 21 6.54 -42.68 -21.07
CA SER A 21 5.69 -41.60 -20.56
C SER A 21 6.15 -40.28 -21.18
N LEU A 22 5.35 -39.70 -22.07
CA LEU A 22 5.46 -38.27 -22.39
C LEU A 22 5.10 -37.48 -21.14
N ILE A 23 6.09 -36.85 -20.52
CA ILE A 23 5.84 -35.78 -19.56
C ILE A 23 5.52 -34.55 -20.40
N ALA A 24 4.22 -34.27 -20.59
CA ALA A 24 3.78 -32.96 -21.02
C ALA A 24 4.02 -32.00 -19.84
N SER A 25 5.09 -31.23 -19.91
CA SER A 25 5.28 -30.09 -19.01
C SER A 25 4.33 -28.98 -19.46
N ASP A 26 3.15 -28.93 -18.86
CA ASP A 26 2.30 -27.73 -18.88
C ASP A 26 3.01 -26.67 -18.02
N VAL A 27 3.95 -25.95 -18.64
CA VAL A 27 4.44 -24.68 -18.10
C VAL A 27 3.49 -23.61 -18.60
N SER A 28 2.42 -23.40 -17.83
CA SER A 28 1.74 -22.11 -17.78
C SER A 28 1.82 -21.62 -16.34
N ALA A 29 3.05 -21.35 -15.89
CA ALA A 29 3.25 -20.51 -14.73
C ALA A 29 2.93 -19.08 -15.18
N ASP A 30 1.86 -18.52 -14.63
CA ASP A 30 1.59 -17.09 -14.68
C ASP A 30 2.79 -16.37 -14.05
N ASP A 31 3.74 -15.93 -14.87
CA ASP A 31 5.01 -15.29 -14.46
C ASP A 31 4.79 -13.87 -13.88
N ARG A 32 3.56 -13.58 -13.45
CA ARG A 32 3.21 -12.36 -12.74
C ARG A 32 3.84 -12.42 -11.36
N LYS A 33 4.96 -11.72 -11.22
CA LYS A 33 5.61 -11.48 -9.94
C LYS A 33 4.63 -10.83 -8.97
N SER A 34 4.39 -11.49 -7.84
CA SER A 34 3.57 -10.94 -6.75
C SER A 34 4.18 -9.66 -6.20
N ILE A 35 3.36 -8.61 -6.05
CA ILE A 35 3.75 -7.35 -5.42
C ILE A 35 3.48 -7.47 -3.92
N TYR A 36 4.51 -7.30 -3.10
CA TYR A 36 4.36 -7.31 -1.64
C TYR A 36 4.46 -5.91 -1.02
N PHE A 37 4.96 -4.91 -1.76
CA PHE A 37 5.27 -3.60 -1.22
C PHE A 37 5.22 -2.49 -2.28
N ILE A 38 4.63 -1.35 -1.93
CA ILE A 38 4.45 -0.17 -2.79
C ILE A 38 4.80 1.09 -2.00
N GLU A 39 5.47 2.04 -2.64
CA GLU A 39 5.69 3.39 -2.12
C GLU A 39 5.14 4.43 -3.10
N GLU A 40 4.42 5.43 -2.62
CA GLU A 40 4.03 6.61 -3.40
C GLU A 40 4.70 7.87 -2.83
N ASN A 41 5.45 8.58 -3.64
CA ASN A 41 6.11 9.83 -3.24
C ASN A 41 5.26 11.03 -3.63
N TRP A 42 4.80 11.78 -2.64
CA TRP A 42 3.88 12.90 -2.79
C TRP A 42 4.55 14.25 -2.50
N GLU A 43 4.03 15.29 -3.13
CA GLU A 43 4.41 16.68 -2.91
C GLU A 43 3.14 17.56 -2.88
N LEU A 44 3.00 18.37 -1.84
CA LEU A 44 1.95 19.38 -1.66
C LEU A 44 2.63 20.74 -1.49
N THR A 45 2.22 21.73 -2.28
CA THR A 45 2.67 23.11 -2.12
C THR A 45 1.52 23.97 -1.60
N LEU A 46 1.73 24.61 -0.45
CA LEU A 46 0.78 25.55 0.12
C LEU A 46 0.86 26.90 -0.59
N GLY A 47 -0.27 27.58 -0.67
CA GLY A 47 -0.38 28.98 -1.03
C GLY A 47 -0.27 29.83 0.22
N ASP A 48 -1.43 30.31 0.67
CA ASP A 48 -1.56 31.14 1.86
C ASP A 48 -2.44 30.39 2.88
N PRO A 49 -1.86 29.52 3.73
CA PRO A 49 -2.62 28.81 4.77
C PRO A 49 -3.18 29.81 5.79
N GLU A 50 -4.28 29.42 6.44
CA GLU A 50 -4.90 30.21 7.52
C GLU A 50 -5.01 29.34 8.79
N PRO A 51 -4.04 29.45 9.71
CA PRO A 51 -3.96 28.58 10.87
C PRO A 51 -5.10 28.80 11.86
N ASP A 52 -5.69 30.01 11.93
CA ASP A 52 -6.77 30.34 12.86
C ASP A 52 -8.08 29.59 12.56
N ILE A 53 -8.22 29.07 11.33
CA ILE A 53 -9.37 28.28 10.88
C ILE A 53 -8.97 26.88 10.39
N ASN A 54 -7.74 26.43 10.69
CA ASN A 54 -7.21 25.11 10.34
C ASN A 54 -7.32 24.82 8.83
N SER A 55 -6.80 25.71 7.99
CA SER A 55 -6.97 25.65 6.53
C SER A 55 -5.63 25.75 5.80
N PRO A 56 -5.35 24.91 4.78
CA PRO A 56 -6.25 23.91 4.17
C PRO A 56 -6.33 22.59 4.95
N GLN A 57 -7.37 21.79 4.68
CA GLN A 57 -7.56 20.43 5.18
C GLN A 57 -7.54 19.48 3.98
N VAL A 58 -6.62 18.52 3.98
CA VAL A 58 -6.36 17.67 2.81
C VAL A 58 -6.44 16.21 3.20
N SER A 59 -7.10 15.40 2.38
CA SER A 59 -7.24 13.96 2.58
C SER A 59 -6.86 13.18 1.33
N PHE A 60 -6.19 12.05 1.56
CA PHE A 60 -5.77 11.11 0.53
C PHE A 60 -6.36 9.75 0.87
N PHE A 61 -7.01 9.12 -0.09
CA PHE A 61 -7.49 7.74 0.05
C PHE A 61 -6.66 6.84 -0.87
N VAL A 62 -6.05 5.81 -0.28
CA VAL A 62 -5.12 4.91 -0.96
C VAL A 62 -5.70 3.50 -0.92
N PHE A 63 -5.83 2.88 -2.10
CA PHE A 63 -6.52 1.60 -2.26
C PHE A 63 -5.52 0.49 -2.59
N PRO A 64 -5.39 -0.55 -1.75
CA PRO A 64 -4.53 -1.70 -2.04
C PRO A 64 -4.99 -2.49 -3.27
N ASN A 65 -6.29 -2.45 -3.56
CA ASN A 65 -6.95 -3.12 -4.66
C ASN A 65 -7.98 -2.18 -5.28
N ARG A 66 -7.78 -1.78 -6.54
CA ARG A 66 -8.68 -0.85 -7.25
C ARG A 66 -10.10 -1.39 -7.47
N ASP A 67 -10.27 -2.72 -7.41
CA ASP A 67 -11.56 -3.38 -7.63
C ASP A 67 -12.33 -3.57 -6.31
N ASP A 68 -11.79 -3.10 -5.18
CA ASP A 68 -12.38 -3.22 -3.83
C ASP A 68 -12.34 -1.88 -3.08
N GLU A 69 -13.33 -1.03 -3.36
CA GLU A 69 -13.48 0.27 -2.69
C GLU A 69 -13.87 0.14 -1.21
N SER A 70 -14.26 -1.06 -0.74
CA SER A 70 -14.62 -1.28 0.66
C SER A 70 -13.40 -1.27 1.59
N ARG A 71 -12.18 -1.36 1.06
CA ARG A 71 -10.93 -1.42 1.82
C ARG A 71 -9.97 -0.35 1.35
N TYR A 72 -9.68 0.63 2.21
CA TYR A 72 -8.78 1.73 1.89
C TYR A 72 -7.99 2.18 3.11
N PHE A 73 -6.90 2.89 2.84
CA PHE A 73 -6.20 3.70 3.82
C PHE A 73 -6.53 5.17 3.59
N GLU A 74 -6.62 5.93 4.66
CA GLU A 74 -6.82 7.38 4.62
C GLU A 74 -5.63 8.06 5.29
N LEU A 75 -5.10 9.11 4.64
CA LEU A 75 -4.19 10.07 5.25
C LEU A 75 -4.91 11.43 5.30
N GLN A 76 -5.15 11.92 6.51
CA GLN A 76 -5.64 13.28 6.75
C GLN A 76 -4.48 14.18 7.15
N LEU A 77 -4.39 15.36 6.57
CA LEU A 77 -3.37 16.37 6.85
C LEU A 77 -4.01 17.69 7.30
N ASN A 78 -3.42 18.28 8.33
CA ASN A 78 -3.79 19.55 8.97
C ASN A 78 -5.18 19.52 9.66
N TYR A 79 -5.76 18.33 9.81
CA TYR A 79 -6.93 18.06 10.63
C TYR A 79 -7.03 16.56 10.95
N ALA A 80 -7.84 16.24 11.95
CA ALA A 80 -8.35 14.90 12.15
C ALA A 80 -9.87 14.97 12.40
N ALA A 81 -10.64 14.38 11.50
CA ALA A 81 -12.08 14.21 11.68
C ALA A 81 -12.37 12.82 12.27
N ASP A 82 -12.65 12.77 13.57
CA ASP A 82 -13.31 11.64 14.22
C ASP A 82 -14.51 12.17 15.05
N ALA A 83 -14.93 11.41 16.07
CA ALA A 83 -15.97 11.85 16.99
C ALA A 83 -15.60 13.15 17.76
N THR A 84 -14.32 13.47 17.82
CA THR A 84 -13.69 14.62 18.46
C THR A 84 -12.74 15.32 17.50
N TYR A 85 -13.27 16.30 16.76
CA TYR A 85 -12.45 17.14 15.89
C TYR A 85 -11.19 17.64 16.61
N SER A 86 -10.07 17.58 15.91
CA SER A 86 -8.82 18.19 16.38
C SER A 86 -8.02 18.76 15.21
N SER A 87 -7.46 19.93 15.45
CA SER A 87 -6.72 20.73 14.48
C SER A 87 -5.30 20.22 14.29
N GLY A 88 -4.76 20.42 13.08
CA GLY A 88 -3.35 20.24 12.78
C GLY A 88 -2.88 18.79 12.75
N GLY A 89 -1.59 18.63 12.46
CA GLY A 89 -0.94 17.34 12.37
C GLY A 89 -1.44 16.45 11.24
N PHE A 90 -1.14 15.16 11.34
CA PHE A 90 -1.65 14.16 10.41
C PHE A 90 -2.27 12.98 11.14
N ARG A 91 -3.12 12.25 10.44
CA ARG A 91 -3.71 11.00 10.88
C ARG A 91 -3.68 9.99 9.75
N VAL A 92 -3.44 8.73 10.09
CA VAL A 92 -3.61 7.60 9.19
C VAL A 92 -4.71 6.68 9.71
N THR A 93 -5.53 6.14 8.80
CA THR A 93 -6.63 5.24 9.14
C THR A 93 -6.63 4.07 8.17
N ALA A 94 -6.83 2.86 8.67
CA ALA A 94 -7.23 1.70 7.86
C ALA A 94 -8.75 1.51 7.99
N ALA A 95 -9.46 1.45 6.87
CA ALA A 95 -10.91 1.37 6.84
C ALA A 95 -11.40 0.13 6.10
N VAL A 96 -12.45 -0.49 6.63
CA VAL A 96 -13.17 -1.62 6.02
C VAL A 96 -14.68 -1.35 6.08
N ASN A 97 -15.34 -1.31 4.93
CA ASN A 97 -16.76 -0.93 4.77
C ASN A 97 -17.06 0.42 5.48
N ASP A 98 -16.25 1.43 5.20
CA ASP A 98 -16.34 2.78 5.78
C ASP A 98 -16.23 2.85 7.31
N LYS A 99 -15.69 1.79 7.94
CA LYS A 99 -15.42 1.75 9.37
C LYS A 99 -13.92 1.70 9.59
N ALA A 100 -13.40 2.63 10.38
CA ALA A 100 -12.04 2.57 10.87
C ALA A 100 -11.84 1.27 11.66
N VAL A 101 -10.93 0.41 11.21
CA VAL A 101 -10.51 -0.82 11.91
C VAL A 101 -9.20 -0.64 12.65
N ASP A 102 -8.40 0.33 12.22
CA ASP A 102 -7.14 0.72 12.85
C ASP A 102 -6.83 2.18 12.50
N HIS A 103 -6.15 2.91 13.37
CA HIS A 103 -5.76 4.31 13.12
C HIS A 103 -4.62 4.75 14.02
N GLU A 104 -3.79 5.64 13.50
CA GLU A 104 -2.72 6.29 14.26
C GLU A 104 -2.67 7.78 13.96
N ARG A 105 -2.11 8.55 14.89
CA ARG A 105 -2.03 10.00 14.78
C ARG A 105 -0.64 10.53 15.10
N GLY A 106 -0.19 11.49 14.30
CA GLY A 106 1.02 12.27 14.58
C GLY A 106 0.96 12.98 15.94
N GLY A 107 2.11 13.10 16.60
CA GLY A 107 2.24 13.79 17.89
C GLY A 107 2.24 15.32 17.78
N ASP A 108 2.49 15.86 16.58
CA ASP A 108 2.47 17.29 16.31
C ASP A 108 1.07 17.74 15.90
N PHE A 109 0.51 18.70 16.63
CA PHE A 109 -0.82 19.27 16.39
C PHE A 109 -0.74 20.70 15.84
N GLN A 110 0.44 21.12 15.37
CA GLN A 110 0.63 22.43 14.79
C GLN A 110 -0.17 22.56 13.50
N ASN A 111 -0.84 23.70 13.32
CA ASN A 111 -1.48 24.02 12.05
C ASN A 111 -0.44 24.56 11.07
N TRP A 112 -0.66 24.31 9.77
CA TRP A 112 0.13 24.96 8.74
C TRP A 112 -0.03 26.48 8.78
N SER A 113 1.10 27.17 8.74
CA SER A 113 1.20 28.63 8.82
C SER A 113 2.20 29.21 7.80
N ALA A 114 3.13 28.39 7.31
CA ALA A 114 4.14 28.80 6.35
C ALA A 114 3.59 28.88 4.91
N SER A 115 3.48 30.09 4.37
CA SER A 115 3.14 30.29 2.96
C SER A 115 4.23 29.75 2.04
N ASN A 116 3.85 29.14 0.91
CA ASN A 116 4.77 28.47 -0.03
C ASN A 116 5.51 27.25 0.55
N ASP A 117 5.08 26.69 1.69
CA ASP A 117 5.67 25.44 2.17
C ASP A 117 5.49 24.33 1.13
N CYS A 118 6.53 23.51 0.97
CA CYS A 118 6.57 22.38 0.06
C CYS A 118 6.70 21.11 0.88
N ILE A 119 5.54 20.55 1.20
CA ILE A 119 5.39 19.38 2.05
C ILE A 119 5.60 18.14 1.21
N ARG A 120 6.48 17.24 1.65
CA ARG A 120 6.81 15.99 0.96
C ARG A 120 6.68 14.81 1.89
N TRP A 121 6.22 13.69 1.38
CA TRP A 121 6.15 12.44 2.13
C TRP A 121 6.09 11.24 1.20
N THR A 122 6.31 10.06 1.78
CA THR A 122 6.09 8.78 1.11
C THR A 122 4.98 8.03 1.84
N THR A 123 3.91 7.65 1.15
CA THR A 123 3.00 6.61 1.65
C THR A 123 3.60 5.26 1.33
N VAL A 124 3.45 4.30 2.24
CA VAL A 124 3.97 2.95 2.07
C VAL A 124 2.84 1.97 2.29
N MET A 125 2.64 1.05 1.36
CA MET A 125 1.74 -0.08 1.50
C MET A 125 2.51 -1.39 1.44
N ALA A 126 2.11 -2.37 2.25
CA ALA A 126 2.68 -3.70 2.20
C ALA A 126 1.64 -4.79 2.46
N VAL A 127 1.94 -6.01 2.03
CA VAL A 127 1.20 -7.21 2.44
C VAL A 127 2.12 -8.08 3.29
N LYS A 128 1.68 -8.40 4.51
CA LYS A 128 2.41 -9.31 5.40
C LYS A 128 1.43 -10.02 6.32
N ASN A 129 1.62 -11.33 6.51
CA ASN A 129 0.81 -12.14 7.43
C ASN A 129 -0.71 -11.99 7.20
N SER A 130 -1.14 -11.98 5.93
CA SER A 130 -2.55 -11.79 5.54
C SER A 130 -3.16 -10.46 6.00
N ARG A 131 -2.35 -9.41 6.09
CA ARG A 131 -2.80 -8.04 6.37
C ARG A 131 -2.24 -7.09 5.34
N TYR A 132 -3.03 -6.07 4.99
CA TYR A 132 -2.51 -4.86 4.40
C TYR A 132 -1.96 -3.98 5.50
N LEU A 133 -0.81 -3.36 5.25
CA LEU A 133 -0.16 -2.42 6.15
C LEU A 133 -0.01 -1.09 5.44
N PHE A 134 -0.12 0.00 6.19
CA PHE A 134 0.08 1.36 5.68
C PHE A 134 0.83 2.23 6.68
N ALA A 135 1.75 3.05 6.17
CA ALA A 135 2.46 4.04 6.98
C ALA A 135 2.89 5.25 6.14
N ILE A 136 3.25 6.33 6.83
CA ILE A 136 3.94 7.48 6.24
C ILE A 136 5.41 7.40 6.63
N LYS A 137 6.32 7.69 5.70
CA LYS A 137 7.74 7.89 5.99
C LYS A 137 8.30 9.09 5.25
N ASN A 138 9.46 9.55 5.69
CA ASN A 138 10.20 10.67 5.09
C ASN A 138 9.32 11.92 4.90
N GLY A 139 8.39 12.16 5.83
CA GLY A 139 7.59 13.36 5.85
C GLY A 139 8.48 14.56 6.17
N GLU A 140 8.34 15.65 5.43
CA GLU A 140 9.04 16.91 5.67
C GLU A 140 8.11 18.10 5.36
N SER A 141 8.07 19.07 6.27
CA SER A 141 7.36 20.35 6.15
C SER A 141 8.15 21.43 6.90
N ALA A 142 8.03 22.70 6.47
CA ALA A 142 8.62 23.82 7.22
C ALA A 142 7.98 23.99 8.61
N ASP A 143 6.67 23.75 8.74
CA ASP A 143 5.94 23.89 10.01
C ASP A 143 6.14 22.70 10.95
N TRP A 144 6.11 21.47 10.41
CA TRP A 144 6.16 20.24 11.24
C TRP A 144 7.57 19.63 11.35
N GLY A 145 8.53 20.07 10.53
CA GLY A 145 9.80 19.37 10.40
C GLY A 145 9.60 17.97 9.84
N ALA A 146 10.31 16.99 10.40
CA ALA A 146 10.22 15.61 9.97
C ALA A 146 9.00 14.91 10.59
N PHE A 147 8.22 14.18 9.80
CA PHE A 147 7.05 13.43 10.27
C PHE A 147 6.90 12.05 9.61
N GLY A 148 6.00 11.24 10.17
CA GLY A 148 5.86 9.83 9.83
C GLY A 148 6.85 8.95 10.60
N GLY A 149 6.90 7.66 10.29
CA GLY A 149 7.69 6.68 11.01
C GLY A 149 6.91 5.40 11.32
N PRO A 150 7.60 4.39 11.89
CA PRO A 150 7.00 3.09 12.18
C PRO A 150 5.91 3.14 13.26
N ASP A 151 5.90 4.18 14.10
CA ASP A 151 4.92 4.36 15.17
C ASP A 151 3.51 4.69 14.64
N TYR A 152 3.39 5.04 13.36
CA TYR A 152 2.13 5.37 12.69
C TYR A 152 1.72 4.29 11.68
N LEU A 153 2.05 3.04 11.98
CA LEU A 153 1.68 1.89 11.16
C LEU A 153 0.24 1.49 11.46
N VAL A 154 -0.60 1.41 10.43
CA VAL A 154 -1.97 0.88 10.54
C VAL A 154 -2.14 -0.36 9.68
N GLU A 155 -3.03 -1.26 10.09
CA GLU A 155 -3.24 -2.54 9.41
C GLU A 155 -4.71 -2.95 9.30
N MET A 156 -5.05 -3.63 8.21
CA MET A 156 -6.38 -4.24 8.02
C MET A 156 -6.27 -5.67 7.48
N PRO A 157 -7.27 -6.53 7.73
CA PRO A 157 -7.28 -7.88 7.16
C PRO A 157 -7.25 -7.87 5.62
N HIS A 158 -6.44 -8.76 5.04
CA HIS A 158 -6.40 -9.05 3.62
C HIS A 158 -6.89 -10.48 3.37
N GLU A 159 -7.94 -10.65 2.58
CA GLU A 159 -8.38 -11.96 2.11
C GLU A 159 -7.47 -12.41 0.97
N SER A 160 -6.81 -13.54 1.16
CA SER A 160 -5.73 -14.02 0.30
C SER A 160 -6.14 -14.17 -1.17
N GLY A 161 -5.27 -13.74 -2.08
CA GLY A 161 -5.32 -14.15 -3.48
C GLY A 161 -4.57 -13.20 -4.39
N ASP A 162 -4.82 -11.90 -4.22
CA ASP A 162 -4.31 -10.88 -5.16
C ASP A 162 -3.23 -9.98 -4.54
N GLY A 163 -3.02 -9.97 -3.22
CA GLY A 163 -2.05 -9.07 -2.58
C GLY A 163 -2.21 -7.62 -3.04
N LEU A 164 -1.12 -7.00 -3.51
CA LEU A 164 -1.13 -5.68 -4.14
C LEU A 164 -1.15 -5.73 -5.68
N MET A 165 -1.42 -6.89 -6.30
CA MET A 165 -1.42 -7.06 -7.76
C MET A 165 -2.48 -6.24 -8.49
N LYS A 166 -3.51 -5.79 -7.76
CA LYS A 166 -4.60 -4.96 -8.26
C LYS A 166 -4.48 -3.49 -7.86
N TYR A 167 -3.37 -3.10 -7.24
CA TYR A 167 -3.10 -1.69 -6.98
C TYR A 167 -3.00 -0.91 -8.29
N HIS A 168 -3.50 0.34 -8.28
CA HIS A 168 -3.30 1.27 -9.37
C HIS A 168 -3.21 2.71 -8.84
N PRO A 169 -2.20 3.51 -9.24
CA PRO A 169 -2.00 4.86 -8.72
C PRO A 169 -3.10 5.85 -9.12
N ASP A 170 -3.74 5.64 -10.27
CA ASP A 170 -4.86 6.50 -10.70
C ASP A 170 -6.02 6.48 -9.70
N THR A 171 -6.20 5.38 -8.96
CA THR A 171 -7.20 5.30 -7.90
C THR A 171 -6.86 6.24 -6.76
N SER A 172 -5.61 6.24 -6.27
CA SER A 172 -5.14 7.19 -5.25
C SER A 172 -5.28 8.65 -5.71
N LEU A 173 -4.92 8.93 -6.97
CA LEU A 173 -5.01 10.28 -7.57
C LEU A 173 -6.45 10.78 -7.73
N ALA A 174 -7.37 9.88 -8.07
CA ALA A 174 -8.79 10.21 -8.18
C ALA A 174 -9.42 10.51 -6.81
N HIS A 175 -8.82 10.01 -5.73
CA HIS A 175 -9.32 10.17 -4.36
C HIS A 175 -8.37 11.02 -3.50
N VAL A 176 -8.02 12.20 -4.01
CA VAL A 176 -7.48 13.29 -3.21
C VAL A 176 -8.57 14.34 -3.04
N ASP A 177 -8.85 14.71 -1.80
CA ASP A 177 -9.85 15.71 -1.46
C ASP A 177 -9.22 16.87 -0.66
N ILE A 178 -9.68 18.08 -0.94
CA ILE A 178 -9.34 19.28 -0.14
C ILE A 178 -10.63 19.76 0.50
N GLY A 179 -11.04 19.09 1.57
CA GLY A 179 -12.33 19.31 2.21
C GLY A 179 -12.56 20.75 2.69
N PHE A 180 -11.49 21.49 3.01
CA PHE A 180 -11.57 22.91 3.34
C PHE A 180 -10.33 23.68 2.87
N GLY A 181 -10.53 24.87 2.30
CA GLY A 181 -9.44 25.77 1.91
C GLY A 181 -8.71 25.41 0.62
N ALA A 182 -9.39 24.83 -0.38
CA ALA A 182 -8.78 24.48 -1.67
C ALA A 182 -8.01 25.64 -2.33
N ASN A 183 -8.49 26.89 -2.20
CA ASN A 183 -7.83 28.09 -2.70
C ASN A 183 -6.49 28.41 -2.02
N ARG A 184 -6.12 27.68 -0.96
CA ARG A 184 -4.86 27.79 -0.20
C ARG A 184 -3.88 26.69 -0.56
N VAL A 185 -4.23 25.79 -1.47
CA VAL A 185 -3.34 24.78 -2.03
C VAL A 185 -2.94 25.21 -3.43
N ARG A 186 -1.63 25.29 -3.70
CA ARG A 186 -1.12 25.64 -5.04
C ARG A 186 -0.99 24.45 -5.96
N SER A 187 -0.55 23.32 -5.42
CA SER A 187 -0.42 22.08 -6.18
C SER A 187 -0.33 20.86 -5.28
N ILE A 188 -0.87 19.74 -5.74
CA ILE A 188 -0.58 18.40 -5.22
C ILE A 188 -0.07 17.55 -6.38
N ARG A 189 0.96 16.74 -6.13
CA ARG A 189 1.57 15.89 -7.14
C ARG A 189 1.97 14.53 -6.57
N LEU A 190 1.62 13.48 -7.29
CA LEU A 190 2.26 12.18 -7.17
C LEU A 190 3.51 12.18 -8.05
N LYS A 191 4.69 12.15 -7.45
CA LYS A 191 5.97 12.30 -8.14
C LYS A 191 6.44 10.99 -8.75
N SER A 192 6.43 9.92 -7.96
CA SER A 192 6.89 8.60 -8.37
C SER A 192 6.24 7.51 -7.54
N ILE A 193 6.23 6.30 -8.09
CA ILE A 193 5.81 5.08 -7.42
C ILE A 193 6.96 4.10 -7.42
N ARG A 194 7.21 3.40 -6.32
CA ARG A 194 8.14 2.28 -6.26
C ARG A 194 7.35 1.00 -5.97
N VAL A 195 7.52 -0.01 -6.80
CA VAL A 195 6.91 -1.33 -6.64
C VAL A 195 8.01 -2.31 -6.31
N VAL A 196 7.84 -3.12 -5.27
CA VAL A 196 8.78 -4.18 -4.88
C VAL A 196 8.06 -5.52 -4.92
N PHE A 197 8.67 -6.46 -5.64
CA PHE A 197 8.14 -7.79 -5.89
C PHE A 197 8.68 -8.81 -4.88
N GLU A 198 7.97 -9.91 -4.65
CA GLU A 198 8.35 -10.93 -3.65
C GLU A 198 9.73 -11.56 -3.90
N ASP A 199 10.23 -11.52 -5.13
CA ASP A 199 11.58 -11.97 -5.49
C ASP A 199 12.69 -10.96 -5.12
N GLY A 200 12.32 -9.82 -4.53
CA GLY A 200 13.20 -8.74 -4.12
C GLY A 200 13.57 -7.75 -5.24
N SER A 201 13.11 -7.97 -6.48
CA SER A 201 13.26 -6.98 -7.54
C SER A 201 12.35 -5.78 -7.31
N ASP A 202 12.74 -4.61 -7.79
CA ASP A 202 11.94 -3.40 -7.71
C ASP A 202 11.89 -2.61 -9.02
N GLN A 203 10.85 -1.79 -9.13
CA GLN A 203 10.65 -0.87 -10.25
C GLN A 203 10.26 0.50 -9.71
N VAL A 204 10.94 1.55 -10.16
CA VAL A 204 10.55 2.94 -9.90
C VAL A 204 9.93 3.54 -11.16
N ILE A 205 8.73 4.08 -11.02
CA ILE A 205 7.96 4.70 -12.10
C ILE A 205 7.82 6.18 -11.76
N THR A 206 8.40 7.06 -12.56
CA THR A 206 8.16 8.51 -12.46
C THR A 206 6.86 8.85 -13.18
N VAL A 207 5.92 9.47 -12.48
CA VAL A 207 4.57 9.76 -13.02
C VAL A 207 4.27 11.26 -13.08
N ASN A 208 4.71 12.06 -12.11
CA ASN A 208 4.45 13.51 -12.03
C ASN A 208 2.98 13.89 -12.34
N LEU A 209 2.04 13.20 -11.71
CA LEU A 209 0.60 13.36 -11.94
C LEU A 209 -0.02 14.32 -10.90
N THR A 210 -1.06 15.04 -11.29
CA THR A 210 -1.82 15.94 -10.42
C THR A 210 -3.24 15.37 -10.24
N PRO A 211 -3.81 15.40 -9.02
CA PRO A 211 -5.19 14.98 -8.79
C PRO A 211 -6.21 15.76 -9.65
N THR A 212 -7.25 15.07 -10.11
CA THR A 212 -8.27 15.66 -10.99
C THR A 212 -9.11 16.74 -10.28
N SER A 213 -9.33 16.60 -8.98
CA SER A 213 -10.18 17.46 -8.13
C SER A 213 -9.63 18.87 -7.84
N ILE A 214 -8.37 19.14 -8.17
CA ILE A 214 -7.72 20.43 -7.85
C ILE A 214 -7.96 21.49 -8.95
N ASN A 215 -8.47 21.07 -10.12
CA ASN A 215 -8.69 21.95 -11.27
C ASN A 215 -10.16 22.37 -11.49
N SER A 216 -11.06 22.01 -10.59
CA SER A 216 -12.50 22.38 -10.62
C SER A 216 -12.81 23.48 -9.63
#